data_AF-A0A2T9Z9Z4-F1
#
_entry.id   AF-A0A2T9Z9Z4-F1
#
_cell.length_a   1.000
_cell.length_b   1.000
_cell.length_c   1.000
_cell.angle_alpha   90.00
_cell.angle_beta   90.00
_cell.angle_gamma   90.00
#
_symmetry.space_group_name_H-M   'P 1'
#
loop_
_entity.id
_entity.type
_entity.pdbx_description
1 polymer ?
#
loop_
_entity_poly.entity_id
_entity_poly.type
_entity_poly.pdbx_seq_one_letter_code
_entity_poly.pdbx_strand_id
1 'polypeptide(L)'
;PDEFDISGVFGNSFETSNNFRLSSKGYFLTYPQFEFSKQQVLDEFKTIGINPIKYIIAQENHNLSDGNHIHVYMVFEKRLDIRRPSYFDIFEKHGCYETIKNHSKPIRYVTKGGNYLTNMSSEEINSAINLGQSRISDGLRVMAASSLQEMKDIVQSSPSLVRDYLRNPKAYDEGLLYIWNNKVAAMAEQNQNEIAAKELEEQRKKYRFKEFPLVDLWVRNLYSLWLRGRTNIGKTFYALSLFHNPLLVSDLEGLKLLDYTKHDGIIFDDMDFSKSSRSLQLHLTDLRCTRNIAVKFGSVILRAGFPRIFTSNDKIFKKDEAIARKIWFAKVEEDLRLRVPSTLAENKESSSDESV
;
A
#
# COMPACT_ATOMS: atom_id res chain seq x y z
N PRO A 1 7.05 5.01 -9.62
CA PRO A 1 8.11 5.52 -10.51
C PRO A 1 8.85 6.64 -9.78
N ASP A 2 9.63 6.23 -8.78
CA ASP A 2 10.50 7.12 -8.03
C ASP A 2 11.90 6.97 -8.64
N GLU A 3 12.32 7.94 -9.45
CA GLU A 3 13.73 8.13 -9.76
C GLU A 3 14.44 8.37 -8.43
N PHE A 4 15.25 7.41 -8.00
CA PHE A 4 16.11 7.58 -6.84
C PHE A 4 17.15 8.64 -7.19
N ASP A 5 16.89 9.88 -6.76
CA ASP A 5 17.85 10.96 -6.86
C ASP A 5 19.12 10.61 -6.06
N ILE A 6 20.16 10.25 -6.81
CA ILE A 6 21.48 9.84 -6.31
C ILE A 6 22.44 11.03 -6.22
N SER A 7 22.01 12.26 -6.56
CA SER A 7 22.85 13.47 -6.59
C SER A 7 23.60 13.73 -5.28
N GLY A 8 23.03 13.39 -4.12
CA GLY A 8 23.65 13.56 -2.79
C GLY A 8 24.67 12.48 -2.39
N VAL A 9 24.95 11.49 -3.24
CA VAL A 9 25.86 10.35 -2.96
C VAL A 9 27.26 10.60 -3.53
N PHE A 10 27.36 11.46 -4.53
CA PHE A 10 28.55 11.68 -5.33
C PHE A 10 29.37 12.86 -4.83
N GLY A 11 30.69 12.74 -4.93
CA GLY A 11 31.60 13.86 -4.69
C GLY A 11 31.78 14.67 -5.97
N ASN A 12 31.58 15.99 -5.86
CA ASN A 12 31.74 17.04 -6.89
C ASN A 12 32.27 16.59 -8.26
N SER A 13 31.41 16.72 -9.28
CA SER A 13 31.75 16.71 -10.70
C SER A 13 30.98 17.83 -11.40
N PHE A 14 31.54 19.04 -11.46
CA PHE A 14 31.13 20.02 -12.48
C PHE A 14 32.33 20.83 -12.95
N GLU A 15 32.53 20.79 -14.26
CA GLU A 15 33.56 21.50 -14.99
C GLU A 15 33.28 23.00 -15.01
N THR A 16 34.09 23.78 -14.29
CA THR A 16 34.57 25.09 -14.74
C THR A 16 35.88 25.38 -14.00
N SER A 17 37.00 25.39 -14.75
CA SER A 17 38.33 25.87 -14.36
C SER A 17 38.81 25.61 -12.93
N ASN A 18 39.21 24.37 -12.63
CA ASN A 18 40.35 24.03 -11.76
C ASN A 18 40.56 22.50 -11.77
N ASN A 19 41.63 22.03 -12.43
CA ASN A 19 42.17 20.66 -12.44
C ASN A 19 41.19 19.50 -12.10
N PHE A 20 40.65 18.83 -13.13
CA PHE A 20 39.95 17.55 -12.99
C PHE A 20 40.81 16.57 -12.15
N ARG A 21 40.21 16.03 -11.09
CA ARG A 21 40.88 15.08 -10.20
C ARG A 21 39.88 14.12 -9.57
N LEU A 22 39.98 12.83 -9.89
CA LEU A 22 39.25 11.77 -9.20
C LEU A 22 40.22 10.94 -8.36
N SER A 23 40.05 10.94 -7.04
CA SER A 23 40.97 10.23 -6.16
C SER A 23 40.26 9.41 -5.08
N SER A 24 40.05 8.12 -5.37
CA SER A 24 39.39 7.16 -4.49
C SER A 24 39.90 5.73 -4.73
N LYS A 25 39.46 4.79 -3.89
CA LYS A 25 39.57 3.35 -4.19
C LYS A 25 38.36 2.85 -4.99
N GLY A 26 37.20 3.49 -4.85
CA GLY A 26 35.95 3.08 -5.47
C GLY A 26 35.41 4.12 -6.44
N TYR A 27 34.89 3.65 -7.57
CA TYR A 27 34.40 4.47 -8.67
C TYR A 27 33.06 3.95 -9.18
N PHE A 28 32.20 4.89 -9.58
CA PHE A 28 30.93 4.63 -10.24
C PHE A 28 30.96 5.32 -11.60
N LEU A 29 30.75 4.56 -12.67
CA LEU A 29 30.77 5.08 -14.04
C LEU A 29 29.41 4.87 -14.70
N THR A 30 28.98 5.85 -15.48
CA THR A 30 27.77 5.78 -16.29
C THR A 30 28.08 6.15 -17.73
N TYR A 31 27.80 5.26 -18.66
CA TYR A 31 27.92 5.49 -20.10
C TYR A 31 26.51 5.54 -20.72
N PRO A 32 26.03 6.72 -21.15
CA PRO A 32 24.76 6.83 -21.84
C PRO A 32 24.83 6.32 -23.27
N GLN A 33 23.70 5.87 -23.80
CA GLN A 33 23.54 5.41 -25.19
C GLN A 33 24.64 4.41 -25.62
N PHE A 34 24.75 3.32 -24.87
CA PHE A 34 25.83 2.37 -24.95
C PHE A 34 25.33 0.99 -25.40
N GLU A 35 25.81 0.53 -26.56
CA GLU A 35 25.28 -0.64 -27.26
C GLU A 35 26.05 -1.94 -26.97
N PHE A 36 27.23 -1.84 -26.37
CA PHE A 36 28.07 -3.00 -26.08
C PHE A 36 27.57 -3.77 -24.86
N SER A 37 27.72 -5.09 -24.91
CA SER A 37 27.37 -5.99 -23.81
C SER A 37 28.30 -5.81 -22.60
N LYS A 38 27.82 -6.23 -21.43
CA LYS A 38 28.60 -6.22 -20.17
C LYS A 38 29.94 -6.96 -20.28
N GLN A 39 30.00 -8.02 -21.07
CA GLN A 39 31.21 -8.80 -21.29
C GLN A 39 32.23 -8.03 -22.13
N GLN A 40 31.78 -7.40 -23.23
CA GLN A 40 32.64 -6.56 -24.06
C GLN A 40 33.22 -5.37 -23.26
N VAL A 41 32.42 -4.75 -22.39
CA VAL A 41 32.87 -3.69 -21.48
C VAL A 41 33.99 -4.19 -20.56
N LEU A 42 33.81 -5.37 -19.95
CA LEU A 42 34.82 -5.96 -19.07
C LEU A 42 36.12 -6.27 -19.83
N ASP A 43 36.02 -6.79 -21.04
CA ASP A 43 37.18 -7.16 -21.85
C ASP A 43 37.93 -5.92 -22.37
N GLU A 44 37.21 -4.85 -22.71
CA GLU A 44 37.80 -3.56 -23.07
C GLU A 44 38.58 -2.96 -21.89
N PHE A 45 38.01 -2.97 -20.68
CA PHE A 45 38.72 -2.50 -19.48
C PHE A 45 40.04 -3.26 -19.26
N LYS A 46 40.06 -4.57 -19.46
CA LYS A 46 41.30 -5.36 -19.38
C LYS A 46 42.30 -4.95 -20.46
N THR A 47 41.85 -4.74 -21.69
CA THR A 47 42.68 -4.32 -22.83
C THR A 47 43.39 -2.99 -22.56
N ILE A 48 42.68 -2.02 -21.98
CA ILE A 48 43.26 -0.71 -21.63
C ILE A 48 43.98 -0.68 -20.27
N GLY A 49 44.16 -1.84 -19.64
CA GLY A 49 44.93 -1.99 -18.39
C GLY A 49 44.19 -1.63 -17.11
N ILE A 50 42.86 -1.49 -17.16
CA ILE A 50 42.01 -1.19 -16.01
C ILE A 50 41.57 -2.50 -15.35
N ASN A 51 42.22 -2.82 -14.22
CA ASN A 51 42.04 -4.09 -13.52
C ASN A 51 41.51 -3.87 -12.09
N PRO A 52 40.18 -3.78 -11.89
CA PRO A 52 39.60 -3.64 -10.56
C PRO A 52 39.62 -4.97 -9.79
N ILE A 53 39.78 -4.89 -8.46
CA ILE A 53 39.66 -6.07 -7.58
C ILE A 53 38.21 -6.51 -7.38
N LYS A 54 37.27 -5.57 -7.50
CA LYS A 54 35.82 -5.83 -7.41
C LYS A 54 35.12 -5.02 -8.47
N TYR A 55 34.18 -5.61 -9.20
CA TYR A 55 33.36 -4.89 -10.16
C TYR A 55 31.94 -5.45 -10.21
N ILE A 56 30.98 -4.59 -10.56
CA ILE A 56 29.62 -4.96 -10.96
C ILE A 56 29.26 -4.10 -12.17
N ILE A 57 28.99 -4.73 -13.30
CA ILE A 57 28.59 -4.08 -14.55
C ILE A 57 27.14 -4.42 -14.82
N ALA A 58 26.28 -3.42 -14.93
CA ALA A 58 24.87 -3.56 -15.20
C ALA A 58 24.47 -2.77 -16.44
N GLN A 59 23.49 -3.31 -17.17
CA GLN A 59 22.90 -2.65 -18.33
C GLN A 59 21.46 -2.29 -17.98
N GLU A 60 21.14 -1.00 -18.04
CA GLU A 60 19.81 -0.47 -17.82
C GLU A 60 19.10 -0.28 -19.17
N ASN A 61 18.00 -1.00 -19.36
CA ASN A 61 17.14 -0.89 -20.53
C ASN A 61 16.06 0.15 -20.25
N HIS A 62 16.24 1.39 -20.70
CA HIS A 62 15.15 2.36 -20.75
C HIS A 62 14.36 2.17 -22.04
N ASN A 63 13.04 2.03 -21.91
CA ASN A 63 12.13 1.83 -23.04
C ASN A 63 12.25 2.96 -24.08
N LEU A 64 12.46 2.58 -25.34
CA LEU A 64 12.04 3.22 -26.59
C LEU A 64 12.44 4.68 -26.94
N SER A 65 13.09 5.48 -26.08
CA SER A 65 13.52 6.84 -26.49
C SER A 65 14.91 7.35 -26.07
N ASP A 66 15.61 6.72 -25.10
CA ASP A 66 16.86 7.30 -24.53
C ASP A 66 18.10 6.38 -24.61
N GLY A 67 17.99 5.24 -25.30
CA GLY A 67 19.09 4.28 -25.47
C GLY A 67 19.46 3.50 -24.20
N ASN A 68 20.26 2.45 -24.37
CA ASN A 68 20.73 1.62 -23.27
C ASN A 68 21.81 2.36 -22.46
N HIS A 69 21.80 2.23 -21.15
CA HIS A 69 22.83 2.79 -20.27
C HIS A 69 23.67 1.66 -19.67
N ILE A 70 25.00 1.85 -19.62
CA ILE A 70 25.90 0.96 -18.87
C ILE A 70 26.32 1.66 -17.58
N HIS A 71 26.08 0.98 -16.46
CA HIS A 71 26.55 1.38 -15.14
C HIS A 71 27.63 0.43 -14.64
N VAL A 72 28.74 0.98 -14.17
CA VAL A 72 29.88 0.21 -13.67
C VAL A 72 30.22 0.66 -12.25
N TYR A 73 30.08 -0.26 -11.31
CA TYR A 73 30.68 -0.16 -10.00
C TYR A 73 32.05 -0.85 -10.05
N MET A 74 33.10 -0.20 -9.58
CA MET A 74 34.42 -0.82 -9.47
C MET A 74 35.22 -0.35 -8.26
N VAL A 75 36.07 -1.23 -7.74
CA VAL A 75 37.00 -0.94 -6.63
C VAL A 75 38.38 -1.46 -6.97
N PHE A 76 39.40 -0.65 -6.65
CA PHE A 76 40.81 -0.97 -6.81
C PHE A 76 41.46 -1.24 -5.45
N GLU A 77 42.53 -2.04 -5.45
CA GLU A 77 43.31 -2.36 -4.25
C GLU A 77 43.92 -1.09 -3.62
N LYS A 78 44.54 -0.28 -4.48
CA LYS A 78 45.17 0.99 -4.13
C LYS A 78 44.31 2.15 -4.62
N ARG A 79 44.43 3.28 -3.92
CA ARG A 79 43.79 4.53 -4.32
C ARG A 79 44.39 4.99 -5.64
N LEU A 80 43.54 5.26 -6.64
CA LEU A 80 43.98 5.88 -7.89
C LEU A 80 43.92 7.40 -7.74
N ASP A 81 44.86 8.13 -8.35
CA ASP A 81 44.83 9.60 -8.46
C ASP A 81 44.76 9.99 -9.93
N ILE A 82 43.54 10.12 -10.44
CA ILE A 82 43.26 10.27 -11.86
C ILE A 82 43.11 11.74 -12.18
N ARG A 83 43.96 12.26 -13.08
CA ARG A 83 43.93 13.65 -13.57
C ARG A 83 43.52 13.79 -15.02
N ARG A 84 43.44 12.66 -15.74
CA ARG A 84 43.01 12.60 -17.13
C ARG A 84 41.50 12.31 -17.16
N PRO A 85 40.65 13.22 -17.68
CA PRO A 85 39.21 12.99 -17.79
C PRO A 85 38.89 11.72 -18.58
N SER A 86 39.64 11.48 -19.66
CA SER A 86 39.48 10.33 -20.55
C SER A 86 40.05 9.01 -20.00
N TYR A 87 40.30 8.91 -18.69
CA TYR A 87 40.99 7.74 -18.13
C TYR A 87 40.17 6.47 -18.23
N PHE A 88 38.85 6.58 -18.03
CA PHE A 88 37.90 5.48 -18.13
C PHE A 88 37.17 5.45 -19.48
N ASP A 89 37.63 6.16 -20.50
CA ASP A 89 37.00 6.09 -21.82
C ASP A 89 37.20 4.69 -22.40
N ILE A 90 36.11 4.13 -22.94
CA ILE A 90 36.08 2.81 -23.56
C ILE A 90 35.34 2.94 -24.90
N PHE A 91 35.80 2.23 -25.93
CA PHE A 91 35.24 2.32 -27.30
C PHE A 91 35.07 3.78 -27.79
N GLU A 92 36.04 4.64 -27.48
CA GLU A 92 36.03 6.07 -27.82
C GLU A 92 34.84 6.88 -27.23
N LYS A 93 34.13 6.31 -26.24
CA LYS A 93 33.02 6.97 -25.55
C LYS A 93 33.42 7.47 -24.18
N HIS A 94 33.16 8.76 -23.95
CA HIS A 94 33.27 9.40 -22.65
C HIS A 94 32.00 9.16 -21.82
N GLY A 95 32.17 8.93 -20.52
CA GLY A 95 31.08 8.70 -19.57
C GLY A 95 31.13 9.67 -18.39
N CYS A 96 30.10 9.62 -17.54
CA CYS A 96 30.11 10.31 -16.26
C CYS A 96 30.85 9.46 -15.22
N TYR A 97 31.92 10.00 -14.64
CA TYR A 97 32.82 9.27 -13.74
C TYR A 97 32.83 9.90 -12.34
N GLU A 98 32.47 9.10 -11.34
CA GLU A 98 32.27 9.58 -9.99
C GLU A 98 33.04 8.73 -8.97
N THR A 99 33.46 9.37 -7.87
CA THR A 99 34.07 8.65 -6.74
C THR A 99 33.02 8.18 -5.74
N ILE A 100 33.19 6.97 -5.23
CA ILE A 100 32.26 6.37 -4.27
C ILE A 100 32.73 6.66 -2.85
N LYS A 101 31.85 7.28 -2.04
CA LYS A 101 32.02 7.41 -0.58
C LYS A 101 31.25 6.36 0.20
N ASN A 102 30.07 5.96 -0.30
CA ASN A 102 29.22 4.94 0.32
C ASN A 102 28.90 3.86 -0.72
N HIS A 103 29.43 2.65 -0.51
CA HIS A 103 29.33 1.54 -1.46
C HIS A 103 27.93 0.92 -1.55
N SER A 104 27.10 1.03 -0.51
CA SER A 104 25.78 0.38 -0.45
C SER A 104 24.82 0.89 -1.54
N LYS A 105 24.78 2.22 -1.75
CA LYS A 105 23.85 2.83 -2.72
C LYS A 105 24.18 2.47 -4.19
N PRO A 106 25.43 2.63 -4.68
CA PRO A 106 25.79 2.21 -6.04
C PRO A 106 25.60 0.71 -6.27
N ILE A 107 25.98 -0.15 -5.31
CA ILE A 107 25.79 -1.61 -5.42
C ILE A 107 24.31 -1.95 -5.56
N ARG A 108 23.43 -1.33 -4.75
CA ARG A 108 21.98 -1.53 -4.85
C ARG A 108 21.43 -1.06 -6.20
N TYR A 109 21.96 0.03 -6.74
CA TYR A 109 21.55 0.57 -8.04
C TYR A 109 21.83 -0.44 -9.15
N VAL A 110 23.08 -0.90 -9.28
CA VAL A 110 23.50 -1.81 -10.36
C VAL A 110 22.95 -3.24 -10.22
N THR A 111 22.51 -3.64 -9.02
CA THR A 111 21.94 -4.98 -8.79
C THR A 111 20.41 -5.03 -8.89
N LYS A 112 19.71 -3.88 -9.01
CA LYS A 112 18.25 -3.75 -8.96
C LYS A 112 17.49 -4.63 -9.96
N GLY A 113 18.04 -4.85 -11.15
CA GLY A 113 17.39 -5.62 -12.22
C GLY A 113 17.82 -7.09 -12.32
N GLY A 114 18.69 -7.58 -11.43
CA GLY A 114 19.21 -8.96 -11.45
C GLY A 114 20.12 -9.30 -12.64
N ASN A 115 20.16 -8.47 -13.69
CA ASN A 115 20.95 -8.70 -14.90
C ASN A 115 22.28 -7.93 -14.88
N TYR A 116 23.24 -8.36 -14.07
CA TYR A 116 24.58 -7.76 -13.98
C TYR A 116 25.71 -8.79 -14.17
N LEU A 117 26.94 -8.33 -14.38
CA LEU A 117 28.16 -9.14 -14.46
C LEU A 117 29.09 -8.69 -13.33
N THR A 118 29.59 -9.63 -12.53
CA THR A 118 30.39 -9.33 -11.33
C THR A 118 31.42 -10.42 -11.06
N ASN A 119 32.49 -10.08 -10.35
CA ASN A 119 33.42 -11.04 -9.75
C ASN A 119 33.22 -11.21 -8.22
N MET A 120 32.21 -10.54 -7.64
CA MET A 120 31.88 -10.62 -6.22
C MET A 120 30.87 -11.74 -5.94
N SER A 121 30.95 -12.37 -4.76
CA SER A 121 29.94 -13.35 -4.34
C SER A 121 28.63 -12.67 -3.94
N SER A 122 27.52 -13.44 -3.93
CA SER A 122 26.22 -12.94 -3.48
C SER A 122 26.25 -12.48 -2.01
N GLU A 123 27.04 -13.14 -1.16
CA GLU A 123 27.25 -12.77 0.24
C GLU A 123 28.01 -11.44 0.37
N GLU A 124 29.00 -11.19 -0.47
CA GLU A 124 29.73 -9.92 -0.49
C GLU A 124 28.84 -8.75 -0.94
N ILE A 125 27.98 -8.98 -1.94
CA ILE A 125 27.01 -7.98 -2.40
C ILE A 125 25.99 -7.68 -1.30
N ASN A 126 25.41 -8.73 -0.69
CA ASN A 126 24.43 -8.57 0.37
C ASN A 126 25.02 -7.92 1.62
N SER A 127 26.24 -8.31 2.03
CA SER A 127 26.92 -7.68 3.16
C SER A 127 27.22 -6.20 2.89
N ALA A 128 27.65 -5.82 1.68
CA ALA A 128 27.87 -4.42 1.34
C ALA A 128 26.57 -3.57 1.34
N ILE A 129 25.45 -4.16 0.91
CA ILE A 129 24.12 -3.52 0.99
C ILE A 129 23.71 -3.37 2.46
N ASN A 130 23.84 -4.43 3.25
CA ASN A 130 23.41 -4.51 4.66
C ASN A 130 24.30 -3.71 5.62
N LEU A 131 25.60 -3.52 5.33
CA LEU A 131 26.49 -2.65 6.09
C LEU A 131 25.99 -1.19 6.11
N GLY A 132 25.27 -0.75 5.06
CA GLY A 132 24.58 0.55 5.04
C GLY A 132 23.31 0.60 5.90
N GLN A 133 22.74 -0.55 6.27
CA GLN A 133 21.57 -0.69 7.15
C GLN A 133 21.97 -0.98 8.60
N SER A 134 23.21 -1.41 8.86
CA SER A 134 23.66 -1.90 10.16
C SER A 134 24.19 -0.81 11.10
N ARG A 135 23.29 0.05 11.58
CA ARG A 135 23.21 0.40 13.01
C ARG A 135 21.74 0.64 13.36
N ILE A 136 20.94 -0.43 13.36
CA ILE A 136 19.73 -0.43 14.20
C ILE A 136 20.23 -0.12 15.60
N SER A 137 19.85 1.04 16.15
CA SER A 137 20.33 1.47 17.46
C SER A 137 19.96 0.43 18.51
N ASP A 138 20.76 0.30 19.56
CA ASP A 138 20.45 -0.66 20.63
C ASP A 138 19.07 -0.40 21.23
N GLY A 139 18.63 0.88 21.26
CA GLY A 139 17.25 1.23 21.62
C GLY A 139 16.19 0.67 20.66
N LEU A 140 16.42 0.68 19.35
CA LEU A 140 15.47 0.11 18.39
C LEU A 140 15.41 -1.42 18.48
N ARG A 141 16.51 -2.08 18.88
CA ARG A 141 16.54 -3.51 19.21
C ARG A 141 15.68 -3.81 20.44
N VAL A 142 15.77 -2.98 21.48
CA VAL A 142 14.91 -3.08 22.67
C VAL A 142 13.43 -2.91 22.30
N MET A 143 13.09 -1.96 21.43
CA MET A 143 11.70 -1.76 20.98
C MET A 143 11.17 -2.95 20.16
N ALA A 144 12.03 -3.63 19.40
CA ALA A 144 11.66 -4.77 18.58
C ALA A 144 11.46 -6.07 19.38
N ALA A 145 12.03 -6.18 20.58
CA ALA A 145 12.00 -7.38 21.42
C ALA A 145 10.58 -7.96 21.63
N SER A 146 10.48 -9.28 21.59
CA SER A 146 9.26 -10.07 21.69
C SER A 146 8.83 -10.41 23.12
N SER A 147 9.65 -10.06 24.12
CA SER A 147 9.32 -10.21 25.54
C SER A 147 10.05 -9.17 26.39
N LEU A 148 9.52 -8.92 27.60
CA LEU A 148 10.19 -8.10 28.60
C LEU A 148 11.57 -8.67 28.98
N GLN A 149 11.72 -10.00 29.02
CA GLN A 149 12.99 -10.64 29.32
C GLN A 149 14.02 -10.37 28.22
N GLU A 150 13.62 -10.49 26.95
CA GLU A 150 14.49 -10.18 25.82
C GLU A 150 14.91 -8.71 25.81
N MET A 151 14.04 -7.77 26.20
CA MET A 151 14.41 -6.37 26.37
C MET A 151 15.54 -6.21 27.39
N LYS A 152 15.44 -6.91 28.53
CA LYS A 152 16.48 -6.88 29.58
C LYS A 152 17.79 -7.49 29.09
N ASP A 153 17.73 -8.61 28.38
CA ASP A 153 18.90 -9.29 27.84
C ASP A 153 19.64 -8.39 26.83
N ILE A 154 18.91 -7.66 25.98
CA ILE A 154 19.49 -6.69 25.03
C ILE A 154 20.16 -5.52 25.76
N VAL A 155 19.53 -4.98 26.80
CA VAL A 155 20.07 -3.87 27.59
C VAL A 155 21.35 -4.31 28.33
N GLN A 156 21.33 -5.50 28.92
CA GLN A 156 22.47 -6.04 29.68
C GLN A 156 23.64 -6.46 28.77
N SER A 157 23.36 -6.90 27.55
CA SER A 157 24.37 -7.25 26.56
C SER A 157 24.89 -6.07 25.74
N SER A 158 24.22 -4.91 25.77
CA SER A 158 24.64 -3.71 25.06
C SER A 158 25.65 -2.89 25.87
N PRO A 159 26.88 -2.66 25.35
CA PRO A 159 27.86 -1.79 25.99
C PRO A 159 27.40 -0.33 26.16
N SER A 160 26.44 0.11 25.34
CA SER A 160 25.93 1.49 25.37
C SER A 160 24.83 1.66 26.42
N LEU A 161 23.93 0.68 26.57
CA LEU A 161 22.78 0.76 27.47
C LEU A 161 23.07 0.22 28.88
N VAL A 162 23.98 -0.75 29.01
CA VAL A 162 24.31 -1.37 30.30
C VAL A 162 24.80 -0.36 31.33
N ARG A 163 25.50 0.70 30.90
CA ARG A 163 25.98 1.76 31.80
C ARG A 163 24.82 2.52 32.43
N ASP A 164 23.79 2.83 31.66
CA ASP A 164 22.61 3.56 32.17
C ASP A 164 21.75 2.66 33.05
N TYR A 165 21.63 1.38 32.70
CA TYR A 165 20.99 0.37 33.55
C TYR A 165 21.69 0.25 34.91
N LEU A 166 23.02 0.16 34.94
CA LEU A 166 23.79 0.03 36.19
C LEU A 166 23.71 1.28 37.09
N ARG A 167 23.47 2.47 36.51
CA ARG A 167 23.32 3.72 37.29
C ARG A 167 22.05 3.73 38.14
N ASN A 168 20.95 3.20 37.61
CA ASN A 168 19.69 3.09 38.35
C ASN A 168 18.84 1.92 37.82
N PRO A 169 19.12 0.68 38.26
CA PRO A 169 18.45 -0.51 37.73
C PRO A 169 16.93 -0.48 37.92
N LYS A 170 16.47 0.02 39.08
CA LYS A 170 15.05 0.04 39.42
C LYS A 170 14.25 0.97 38.50
N ALA A 171 14.70 2.21 38.31
CA ALA A 171 14.02 3.15 37.42
C ALA A 171 14.07 2.71 35.95
N TYR A 172 15.17 2.06 35.54
CA TYR A 172 15.30 1.54 34.18
C TYR A 172 14.34 0.37 33.93
N ASP A 173 14.22 -0.56 34.89
CA ASP A 173 13.27 -1.68 34.84
C ASP A 173 11.80 -1.19 34.78
N GLU A 174 11.45 -0.17 35.58
CA GLU A 174 10.13 0.48 35.53
C GLU A 174 9.86 1.10 34.15
N GLY A 175 10.88 1.72 33.53
CA GLY A 175 10.81 2.25 32.17
C GLY A 175 10.61 1.18 31.09
N LEU A 176 11.34 0.06 31.17
CA LEU A 176 11.16 -1.08 30.25
C LEU A 176 9.76 -1.70 30.39
N LEU A 177 9.28 -1.84 31.61
CA LEU A 177 7.94 -2.36 31.89
C LEU A 177 6.85 -1.45 31.29
N TYR A 178 7.01 -0.13 31.39
CA TYR A 178 6.10 0.83 30.77
C TYR A 178 6.07 0.68 29.24
N ILE A 179 7.23 0.58 28.59
CA ILE A 179 7.33 0.39 27.13
C ILE A 179 6.65 -0.94 26.73
N TRP A 180 6.92 -2.01 27.48
CA TRP A 180 6.32 -3.31 27.22
C TRP A 180 4.80 -3.30 27.34
N ASN A 181 4.26 -2.70 28.41
CA ASN A 181 2.81 -2.64 28.62
C ASN A 181 2.09 -1.84 27.52
N ASN A 182 2.67 -0.74 27.04
CA ASN A 182 2.12 0.00 25.90
C ASN A 182 2.17 -0.81 24.59
N LYS A 183 3.23 -1.60 24.37
CA LYS A 183 3.34 -2.51 23.22
C LYS A 183 2.28 -3.60 23.27
N VAL A 184 2.06 -4.21 24.43
CA VAL A 184 1.00 -5.20 24.65
C VAL A 184 -0.39 -4.60 24.42
N ALA A 185 -0.64 -3.38 24.91
CA ALA A 185 -1.90 -2.68 24.68
C ALA A 185 -2.15 -2.40 23.18
N ALA A 186 -1.13 -1.91 22.46
CA ALA A 186 -1.22 -1.67 21.03
C ALA A 186 -1.40 -2.97 20.21
N MET A 187 -0.74 -4.06 20.62
CA MET A 187 -0.93 -5.39 20.03
C MET A 187 -2.34 -5.93 20.29
N ALA A 188 -2.91 -5.69 21.47
CA ALA A 188 -4.28 -6.07 21.79
C ALA A 188 -5.30 -5.30 20.93
N GLU A 189 -5.08 -4.00 20.73
CA GLU A 189 -5.90 -3.15 19.85
C GLU A 189 -5.79 -3.59 18.37
N GLN A 190 -4.57 -3.91 17.90
CA GLN A 190 -4.36 -4.46 16.55
C GLN A 190 -5.02 -5.83 16.38
N ASN A 191 -4.90 -6.75 17.35
CA ASN A 191 -5.57 -8.04 17.31
C ASN A 191 -7.09 -7.90 17.30
N GLN A 192 -7.65 -6.93 18.04
CA GLN A 192 -9.09 -6.65 18.03
C GLN A 192 -9.55 -6.14 16.66
N ASN A 193 -8.74 -5.31 15.99
CA ASN A 193 -8.97 -4.86 14.62
C ASN A 193 -8.81 -6.00 13.59
N GLU A 194 -7.87 -6.93 13.78
CA GLU A 194 -7.71 -8.10 12.92
C GLU A 194 -8.84 -9.12 13.09
N ILE A 195 -9.34 -9.32 14.31
CA ILE A 195 -10.53 -10.15 14.57
C ILE A 195 -11.75 -9.52 13.90
N ALA A 196 -11.96 -8.21 14.04
CA ALA A 196 -13.04 -7.51 13.35
C ALA A 196 -12.89 -7.57 11.82
N ALA A 197 -11.66 -7.51 11.28
CA ALA A 197 -11.39 -7.67 9.86
C ALA A 197 -11.63 -9.10 9.36
N LYS A 198 -11.31 -10.12 10.16
CA LYS A 198 -11.61 -11.54 9.86
C LYS A 198 -13.10 -11.83 9.94
N GLU A 199 -13.80 -11.31 10.95
CA GLU A 199 -15.26 -11.40 11.06
C GLU A 199 -15.94 -10.69 9.87
N LEU A 200 -15.41 -9.53 9.45
CA LEU A 200 -15.85 -8.84 8.24
C LEU A 200 -15.58 -9.67 6.97
N GLU A 201 -14.42 -10.32 6.86
CA GLU A 201 -14.09 -11.20 5.75
C GLU A 201 -15.00 -12.44 5.72
N GLU A 202 -15.34 -13.00 6.88
CA GLU A 202 -16.29 -14.11 7.01
C GLU A 202 -17.73 -13.68 6.70
N GLN A 203 -18.14 -12.49 7.12
CA GLN A 203 -19.43 -11.92 6.72
C GLN A 203 -19.49 -11.62 5.22
N ARG A 204 -18.39 -11.16 4.61
CA ARG A 204 -18.25 -11.02 3.15
C ARG A 204 -18.30 -12.38 2.45
N LYS A 205 -17.73 -13.44 3.05
CA LYS A 205 -17.83 -14.82 2.54
C LYS A 205 -19.25 -15.38 2.61
N LYS A 206 -20.04 -14.98 3.62
CA LYS A 206 -21.45 -15.39 3.80
C LYS A 206 -22.37 -14.87 2.68
N TYR A 207 -22.01 -13.76 2.03
CA TYR A 207 -22.77 -13.21 0.92
C TYR A 207 -21.87 -13.01 -0.32
N ARG A 208 -21.72 -14.06 -1.14
CA ARG A 208 -21.02 -13.94 -2.42
C ARG A 208 -21.92 -13.21 -3.42
N PHE A 209 -21.49 -12.05 -3.89
CA PHE A 209 -22.15 -11.30 -4.96
C PHE A 209 -21.28 -11.27 -6.22
N LYS A 210 -21.93 -11.15 -7.38
CA LYS A 210 -21.25 -10.83 -8.63
C LYS A 210 -20.60 -9.46 -8.49
N GLU A 211 -19.43 -9.30 -9.08
CA GLU A 211 -18.84 -7.96 -9.23
C GLU A 211 -19.81 -7.07 -10.01
N PHE A 212 -19.99 -5.85 -9.52
CA PHE A 212 -20.89 -4.89 -10.15
C PHE A 212 -20.13 -3.58 -10.35
N PRO A 213 -19.36 -3.47 -11.46
CA PRO A 213 -18.36 -2.41 -11.67
C PRO A 213 -18.90 -0.99 -11.53
N LEU A 214 -20.19 -0.79 -11.79
CA LEU A 214 -20.83 0.52 -11.65
C LEU A 214 -20.89 1.00 -10.19
N VAL A 215 -20.95 0.08 -9.22
CA VAL A 215 -20.91 0.41 -7.79
C VAL A 215 -19.47 0.55 -7.30
N ASP A 216 -18.48 -0.11 -7.92
CA ASP A 216 -17.07 0.05 -7.54
C ASP A 216 -16.56 1.47 -7.80
N LEU A 217 -17.15 2.17 -8.77
CA LEU A 217 -16.88 3.58 -9.08
C LEU A 217 -17.65 4.58 -8.19
N TRP A 218 -18.55 4.11 -7.33
CA TRP A 218 -19.38 4.97 -6.50
C TRP A 218 -18.61 5.60 -5.33
N VAL A 219 -18.56 6.93 -5.30
CA VAL A 219 -17.92 7.70 -4.23
C VAL A 219 -18.90 7.93 -3.06
N ARG A 220 -18.79 7.09 -2.04
CA ARG A 220 -19.78 6.91 -0.95
C ARG A 220 -20.11 8.16 -0.12
N ASN A 221 -19.21 9.12 -0.05
CA ASN A 221 -19.35 10.37 0.72
C ASN A 221 -19.79 11.57 -0.14
N LEU A 222 -19.87 11.41 -1.47
CA LEU A 222 -20.25 12.50 -2.39
C LEU A 222 -21.64 12.31 -3.00
N TYR A 223 -22.02 11.07 -3.31
CA TYR A 223 -23.29 10.74 -3.96
C TYR A 223 -24.06 9.69 -3.16
N SER A 224 -25.39 9.82 -3.10
CA SER A 224 -26.23 8.74 -2.59
C SER A 224 -26.37 7.66 -3.67
N LEU A 225 -26.18 6.38 -3.34
CA LEU A 225 -26.36 5.30 -4.30
C LEU A 225 -27.83 4.94 -4.45
N TRP A 226 -28.31 4.74 -5.67
CA TRP A 226 -29.64 4.19 -5.93
C TRP A 226 -29.54 2.92 -6.78
N LEU A 227 -29.82 1.78 -6.15
CA LEU A 227 -29.91 0.47 -6.78
C LEU A 227 -31.35 0.21 -7.21
N ARG A 228 -31.61 0.20 -8.53
CA ARG A 228 -32.94 -0.08 -9.08
C ARG A 228 -32.95 -1.31 -9.96
N GLY A 229 -33.85 -2.25 -9.69
CA GLY A 229 -34.00 -3.46 -10.49
C GLY A 229 -35.14 -4.35 -10.01
N ARG A 230 -35.45 -5.45 -10.71
CA ARG A 230 -36.56 -6.36 -10.37
C ARG A 230 -36.52 -6.89 -8.93
N THR A 231 -37.66 -7.30 -8.38
CA THR A 231 -37.74 -7.91 -7.05
C THR A 231 -36.86 -9.16 -6.94
N ASN A 232 -36.32 -9.43 -5.75
CA ASN A 232 -35.57 -10.66 -5.45
C ASN A 232 -34.34 -10.92 -6.35
N ILE A 233 -33.59 -9.87 -6.71
CA ILE A 233 -32.28 -9.97 -7.40
C ILE A 233 -31.10 -9.68 -6.46
N GLY A 234 -31.33 -9.70 -5.15
CA GLY A 234 -30.28 -9.49 -4.14
C GLY A 234 -29.89 -8.04 -3.83
N LYS A 235 -30.63 -7.03 -4.29
CA LYS A 235 -30.30 -5.60 -4.08
C LYS A 235 -30.07 -5.22 -2.61
N THR A 236 -30.99 -5.60 -1.73
CA THR A 236 -30.94 -5.27 -0.29
C THR A 236 -29.74 -5.93 0.37
N PHE A 237 -29.53 -7.23 0.13
CA PHE A 237 -28.38 -7.95 0.67
C PHE A 237 -27.05 -7.44 0.10
N TYR A 238 -27.02 -7.05 -1.18
CA TYR A 238 -25.86 -6.41 -1.79
C TYR A 238 -25.57 -5.06 -1.12
N ALA A 239 -26.58 -4.21 -0.91
CA ALA A 239 -26.43 -2.95 -0.19
C ALA A 239 -25.92 -3.15 1.25
N LEU A 240 -26.43 -4.15 1.97
CA LEU A 240 -25.96 -4.51 3.31
C LEU A 240 -24.47 -4.87 3.30
N SER A 241 -24.00 -5.59 2.27
CA SER A 241 -22.59 -5.99 2.16
C SER A 241 -21.60 -4.85 1.93
N LEU A 242 -22.08 -3.65 1.57
CA LEU A 242 -21.24 -2.47 1.37
C LEU A 242 -20.87 -1.74 2.67
N PHE A 243 -21.45 -2.16 3.79
CA PHE A 243 -21.30 -1.58 5.13
C PHE A 243 -20.98 -2.65 6.18
N HIS A 244 -20.44 -2.23 7.33
CA HIS A 244 -20.19 -3.11 8.47
C HIS A 244 -21.43 -3.21 9.37
N ASN A 245 -22.07 -2.08 9.64
CA ASN A 245 -23.26 -2.01 10.48
C ASN A 245 -24.20 -0.90 9.98
N PRO A 246 -24.84 -1.08 8.81
CA PRO A 246 -25.74 -0.07 8.28
C PRO A 246 -27.05 -0.04 9.06
N LEU A 247 -27.65 1.15 9.19
CA LEU A 247 -29.03 1.27 9.59
C LEU A 247 -29.94 0.97 8.39
N LEU A 248 -30.61 -0.18 8.41
CA LEU A 248 -31.66 -0.51 7.45
C LEU A 248 -32.98 0.12 7.89
N VAL A 249 -33.58 0.95 7.03
CA VAL A 249 -34.86 1.61 7.29
C VAL A 249 -35.86 1.29 6.18
N SER A 250 -37.08 0.95 6.58
CA SER A 250 -38.22 0.73 5.68
C SER A 250 -39.26 1.85 5.75
N ASP A 251 -39.06 2.80 6.66
CA ASP A 251 -39.84 4.03 6.76
C ASP A 251 -38.98 5.19 7.30
N LEU A 252 -39.53 6.41 7.31
CA LEU A 252 -38.82 7.58 7.83
C LEU A 252 -38.69 7.59 9.36
N GLU A 253 -39.55 6.87 10.09
CA GLU A 253 -39.48 6.81 11.55
C GLU A 253 -38.28 6.00 12.02
N GLY A 254 -37.90 4.97 11.26
CA GLY A 254 -36.70 4.15 11.51
C GLY A 254 -35.42 4.96 11.61
N LEU A 255 -35.36 6.16 10.99
CA LEU A 255 -34.23 7.07 11.11
C LEU A 255 -33.95 7.52 12.56
N LYS A 256 -34.93 7.43 13.47
CA LYS A 256 -34.72 7.74 14.90
C LYS A 256 -33.77 6.78 15.59
N LEU A 257 -33.60 5.57 15.05
CA LEU A 257 -32.68 4.56 15.56
C LEU A 257 -31.23 4.83 15.12
N LEU A 258 -30.99 5.88 14.32
CA LEU A 258 -29.67 6.23 13.84
C LEU A 258 -28.75 6.65 14.98
N ASP A 259 -27.78 5.80 15.25
CA ASP A 259 -26.69 6.04 16.18
C ASP A 259 -25.36 6.13 15.41
N TYR A 260 -24.78 7.33 15.34
CA TYR A 260 -23.52 7.58 14.64
C TYR A 260 -22.29 6.93 15.28
N THR A 261 -22.40 6.42 16.51
CA THR A 261 -21.31 5.67 17.15
C THR A 261 -21.31 4.20 16.74
N LYS A 262 -22.43 3.70 16.22
CA LYS A 262 -22.62 2.28 15.87
C LYS A 262 -22.76 2.06 14.38
N HIS A 263 -23.39 2.99 13.66
CA HIS A 263 -23.73 2.81 12.26
C HIS A 263 -22.76 3.52 11.32
N ASP A 264 -22.43 2.88 10.21
CA ASP A 264 -21.51 3.39 9.17
C ASP A 264 -22.18 3.74 7.84
N GLY A 265 -23.52 3.59 7.76
CA GLY A 265 -24.33 4.01 6.62
C GLY A 265 -25.83 3.85 6.87
N ILE A 266 -26.65 4.33 5.93
CA ILE A 266 -28.11 4.16 5.94
C ILE A 266 -28.53 3.46 4.65
N ILE A 267 -29.38 2.45 4.76
CA ILE A 267 -30.01 1.78 3.63
C ILE A 267 -31.52 2.02 3.73
N PHE A 268 -32.06 2.73 2.74
CA PHE A 268 -33.49 2.91 2.56
C PHE A 268 -34.00 1.78 1.65
N ASP A 269 -34.67 0.80 2.24
CA ASP A 269 -35.17 -0.37 1.54
C ASP A 269 -36.69 -0.38 1.47
N ASP A 270 -37.21 -0.71 0.29
CA ASP A 270 -38.66 -0.76 0.03
C ASP A 270 -39.41 0.55 0.35
N MET A 271 -38.81 1.69 0.01
CA MET A 271 -39.40 3.02 0.23
C MET A 271 -39.70 3.74 -1.08
N ASP A 272 -40.90 4.33 -1.17
CA ASP A 272 -41.28 5.22 -2.28
C ASP A 272 -41.38 6.68 -1.83
N PHE A 273 -40.55 7.54 -2.42
CA PHE A 273 -40.54 8.98 -2.15
C PHE A 273 -41.25 9.79 -3.25
N SER A 274 -41.86 9.15 -4.25
CA SER A 274 -42.44 9.80 -5.43
C SER A 274 -43.51 10.84 -5.05
N LYS A 275 -44.26 10.56 -3.97
CA LYS A 275 -45.30 11.44 -3.40
C LYS A 275 -44.76 12.44 -2.37
N SER A 276 -43.57 12.23 -1.84
CA SER A 276 -42.94 13.10 -0.84
C SER A 276 -42.65 14.50 -1.38
N SER A 277 -42.47 15.47 -0.49
CA SER A 277 -42.12 16.84 -0.88
C SER A 277 -40.77 16.87 -1.62
N ARG A 278 -40.63 17.80 -2.57
CA ARG A 278 -39.38 17.99 -3.32
C ARG A 278 -38.21 18.28 -2.38
N SER A 279 -38.45 19.10 -1.35
CA SER A 279 -37.46 19.45 -0.33
C SER A 279 -36.96 18.23 0.44
N LEU A 280 -37.86 17.33 0.86
CA LEU A 280 -37.50 16.11 1.56
C LEU A 280 -36.59 15.21 0.70
N GLN A 281 -36.93 14.99 -0.57
CA GLN A 281 -36.09 14.19 -1.48
C GLN A 281 -34.70 14.83 -1.68
N LEU A 282 -34.64 16.16 -1.80
CA LEU A 282 -33.38 16.89 -1.89
C LEU A 282 -32.53 16.76 -0.63
N HIS A 283 -33.14 16.72 0.55
CA HIS A 283 -32.42 16.58 1.82
C HIS A 283 -31.95 15.14 2.05
N LEU A 284 -32.78 14.14 1.75
CA LEU A 284 -32.45 12.72 1.89
C LEU A 284 -31.26 12.33 0.99
N THR A 285 -31.20 12.87 -0.23
CA THR A 285 -30.14 12.56 -1.20
C THR A 285 -28.87 13.41 -1.02
N ASP A 286 -28.89 14.43 -0.16
CA ASP A 286 -27.77 15.34 0.03
C ASP A 286 -26.70 14.81 0.98
N LEU A 287 -25.51 14.57 0.44
CA LEU A 287 -24.33 14.24 1.23
C LEU A 287 -23.39 15.44 1.44
N ARG A 288 -23.62 16.59 0.82
CA ARG A 288 -22.69 17.74 0.93
C ARG A 288 -22.93 18.57 2.18
N CYS A 289 -24.16 18.59 2.67
CA CYS A 289 -24.54 19.38 3.83
C CYS A 289 -25.29 18.51 4.84
N THR A 290 -25.11 18.82 6.12
CA THR A 290 -25.93 18.27 7.19
C THR A 290 -27.37 18.76 7.01
N ARG A 291 -28.34 17.84 7.05
CA ARG A 291 -29.75 18.13 6.83
C ARG A 291 -30.58 17.69 8.02
N ASN A 292 -31.62 18.44 8.33
CA ASN A 292 -32.64 18.03 9.28
C ASN A 292 -33.82 17.42 8.53
N ILE A 293 -34.19 16.19 8.89
CA ILE A 293 -35.29 15.44 8.29
C ILE A 293 -36.44 15.40 9.29
N ALA A 294 -37.57 15.97 8.91
CA ALA A 294 -38.78 15.91 9.72
C ALA A 294 -39.30 14.47 9.77
N VAL A 295 -39.58 14.00 10.98
CA VAL A 295 -40.23 12.71 11.29
C VAL A 295 -41.42 12.99 12.21
N LYS A 296 -42.30 12.01 12.47
CA LYS A 296 -43.40 12.22 13.41
C LYS A 296 -42.84 12.56 14.77
N PHE A 297 -43.36 13.62 15.39
CA PHE A 297 -42.97 14.05 16.74
C PHE A 297 -41.46 14.30 16.89
N GLY A 298 -40.83 14.92 15.89
CA GLY A 298 -39.44 15.36 16.01
C GLY A 298 -38.74 15.53 14.69
N SER A 299 -37.41 15.52 14.74
CA SER A 299 -36.58 15.68 13.57
C SER A 299 -35.26 14.94 13.76
N VAL A 300 -34.77 14.29 12.71
CA VAL A 300 -33.50 13.55 12.72
C VAL A 300 -32.48 14.31 11.89
N ILE A 301 -31.28 14.49 12.46
CA ILE A 301 -30.16 15.13 11.77
C ILE A 301 -29.41 14.06 10.97
N LEU A 302 -29.34 14.24 9.66
CA LEU A 302 -28.48 13.48 8.75
C LEU A 302 -27.18 14.26 8.48
N ARG A 303 -26.03 13.74 8.92
CA ARG A 303 -24.72 14.38 8.77
C ARG A 303 -24.27 14.42 7.30
N ALA A 304 -23.54 15.48 6.94
CA ALA A 304 -22.81 15.54 5.67
C ALA A 304 -21.82 14.36 5.57
N GLY A 305 -21.62 13.85 4.36
CA GLY A 305 -20.70 12.77 4.04
C GLY A 305 -21.14 11.38 4.52
N PHE A 306 -22.23 11.27 5.30
CA PHE A 306 -22.69 10.00 5.85
C PHE A 306 -23.35 9.15 4.75
N PRO A 307 -22.78 7.99 4.37
CA PRO A 307 -23.21 7.24 3.19
C PRO A 307 -24.67 6.79 3.23
N ARG A 308 -25.34 6.84 2.07
CA ARG A 308 -26.76 6.47 1.92
C ARG A 308 -26.96 5.65 0.66
N ILE A 309 -27.69 4.55 0.80
CA ILE A 309 -28.11 3.70 -0.30
C ILE A 309 -29.63 3.62 -0.33
N PHE A 310 -30.21 3.71 -1.51
CA PHE A 310 -31.62 3.49 -1.77
C PHE A 310 -31.76 2.24 -2.62
N THR A 311 -32.62 1.31 -2.22
CA THR A 311 -32.96 0.10 -2.99
C THR A 311 -34.43 0.16 -3.39
N SER A 312 -34.73 -0.05 -4.67
CA SER A 312 -36.12 -0.06 -5.13
C SER A 312 -36.34 -0.91 -6.38
N ASN A 313 -37.59 -1.33 -6.57
CA ASN A 313 -37.99 -1.98 -7.82
C ASN A 313 -38.31 -0.94 -8.90
N ASP A 314 -39.04 0.09 -8.50
CA ASP A 314 -39.53 1.15 -9.38
C ASP A 314 -38.82 2.48 -9.16
N LYS A 315 -39.25 3.50 -9.90
CA LYS A 315 -38.78 4.87 -9.73
C LYS A 315 -39.38 5.49 -8.48
N ILE A 316 -38.52 5.78 -7.50
CA ILE A 316 -38.93 6.30 -6.18
C ILE A 316 -38.71 7.81 -6.00
N PHE A 317 -38.03 8.48 -6.93
CA PHE A 317 -37.77 9.92 -6.88
C PHE A 317 -38.52 10.67 -7.99
N LYS A 318 -38.84 11.95 -7.73
CA LYS A 318 -39.41 12.86 -8.74
C LYS A 318 -38.39 13.11 -9.86
N LYS A 319 -38.89 13.41 -11.07
CA LYS A 319 -38.04 13.83 -12.18
C LYS A 319 -37.56 15.27 -11.90
N ASP A 320 -36.40 15.40 -11.27
CA ASP A 320 -35.80 16.68 -10.89
C ASP A 320 -34.28 16.61 -11.06
N GLU A 321 -33.71 17.59 -11.74
CA GLU A 321 -32.28 17.64 -12.07
C GLU A 321 -31.40 17.83 -10.82
N ALA A 322 -31.86 18.58 -9.82
CA ALA A 322 -31.12 18.79 -8.58
C ALA A 322 -31.08 17.54 -7.71
N ILE A 323 -32.12 16.69 -7.78
CA ILE A 323 -32.12 15.37 -7.13
C ILE A 323 -31.20 14.42 -7.93
N ALA A 324 -31.34 14.38 -9.25
CA ALA A 324 -30.54 13.50 -10.10
C ALA A 324 -29.02 13.72 -9.95
N ARG A 325 -28.57 14.98 -9.86
CA ARG A 325 -27.14 15.32 -9.67
C ARG A 325 -26.55 14.87 -8.32
N LYS A 326 -27.37 14.44 -7.36
CA LYS A 326 -26.94 13.94 -6.04
C LYS A 326 -26.95 12.42 -5.94
N ILE A 327 -27.50 11.74 -6.95
CA ILE A 327 -27.68 10.30 -6.96
C ILE A 327 -26.67 9.67 -7.92
N TRP A 328 -25.94 8.69 -7.42
CA TRP A 328 -25.26 7.71 -8.25
C TRP A 328 -26.25 6.62 -8.61
N PHE A 329 -26.74 6.61 -9.84
CA PHE A 329 -27.77 5.67 -10.27
C PHE A 329 -27.16 4.40 -10.84
N ALA A 330 -27.56 3.25 -10.30
CA ALA A 330 -27.15 1.94 -10.81
C ALA A 330 -28.38 1.06 -11.09
N LYS A 331 -28.57 0.74 -12.37
CA LYS A 331 -29.61 -0.18 -12.83
C LYS A 331 -29.12 -1.62 -12.69
N VAL A 332 -29.82 -2.42 -11.91
CA VAL A 332 -29.51 -3.82 -11.66
C VAL A 332 -30.45 -4.69 -12.50
N GLU A 333 -29.91 -5.35 -13.54
CA GLU A 333 -30.70 -6.17 -14.46
C GLU A 333 -30.64 -7.67 -14.14
N GLU A 334 -29.56 -8.11 -13.49
CA GLU A 334 -29.30 -9.50 -13.13
C GLU A 334 -29.38 -9.74 -11.62
N ASP A 335 -29.48 -11.01 -11.23
CA ASP A 335 -29.29 -11.42 -9.84
C ASP A 335 -27.85 -11.15 -9.41
N LEU A 336 -27.70 -10.26 -8.43
CA LEU A 336 -26.40 -9.90 -7.86
C LEU A 336 -25.81 -11.03 -7.04
N ARG A 337 -26.61 -11.99 -6.58
CA ARG A 337 -26.10 -13.10 -5.76
C ARG A 337 -25.39 -14.11 -6.66
N LEU A 338 -24.18 -14.50 -6.26
CA LEU A 338 -23.57 -15.72 -6.77
C LEU A 338 -24.31 -16.87 -6.09
N ARG A 339 -25.18 -17.57 -6.83
CA ARG A 339 -25.76 -18.83 -6.32
C ARG A 339 -24.61 -19.78 -6.01
N VAL A 340 -24.38 -20.09 -4.74
CA VAL A 340 -23.70 -21.33 -4.39
C VAL A 340 -24.63 -22.45 -4.88
N PRO A 341 -24.14 -23.49 -5.60
CA PRO A 341 -24.96 -24.65 -5.91
C PRO A 341 -25.57 -25.12 -4.59
N SER A 342 -26.89 -25.07 -4.49
CA SER A 342 -27.60 -25.64 -3.35
C SER A 342 -27.23 -27.11 -3.26
N THR A 343 -26.72 -27.53 -2.11
CA THR A 343 -26.66 -28.93 -1.67
C THR A 343 -28.07 -29.48 -1.45
N LEU A 344 -28.92 -29.43 -2.47
CA LEU A 344 -30.26 -30.01 -2.52
C LEU A 344 -30.60 -30.32 -3.99
N ALA A 345 -29.93 -31.33 -4.55
CA ALA A 345 -30.32 -31.92 -5.84
C ALA A 345 -29.83 -33.37 -5.98
N GLU A 346 -30.01 -34.22 -4.97
CA GLU A 346 -30.03 -35.68 -5.07
C GLU A 346 -30.95 -36.18 -3.94
N ASN A 347 -31.96 -37.03 -4.08
CA ASN A 347 -32.62 -37.66 -5.22
C ASN A 347 -34.06 -38.00 -4.75
N LYS A 348 -35.01 -37.74 -5.66
CA LYS A 348 -36.19 -38.51 -6.05
C LYS A 348 -37.09 -39.26 -5.04
N GLU A 349 -38.37 -39.05 -5.33
CA GLU A 349 -39.57 -39.81 -5.00
C GLU A 349 -39.46 -41.35 -5.03
N SER A 350 -40.34 -41.94 -4.21
CA SER A 350 -41.03 -43.23 -4.36
C SER A 350 -40.25 -44.55 -4.26
N SER A 351 -40.46 -45.26 -3.15
CA SER A 351 -40.95 -46.64 -3.21
C SER A 351 -41.85 -46.92 -1.99
N SER A 352 -43.12 -47.12 -2.27
CA SER A 352 -44.01 -47.98 -1.50
C SER A 352 -43.42 -49.39 -1.37
N ASP A 353 -43.55 -50.00 -0.19
CA ASP A 353 -43.80 -51.44 0.10
C ASP A 353 -43.56 -51.65 1.59
N GLU A 354 -44.62 -51.77 2.40
CA GLU A 354 -45.22 -53.04 2.88
C GLU A 354 -44.40 -53.80 3.94
N SER A 355 -45.10 -54.17 5.03
CA SER A 355 -44.75 -55.12 6.11
C SER A 355 -43.69 -54.62 7.13
N VAL A 356 -43.86 -54.71 8.46
CA VAL A 356 -44.67 -55.56 9.38
C VAL A 356 -45.05 -54.72 10.60
#